data_AF-A0A7X2MSP6-F1
#
_entry.id   AF-A0A7X2MSP6-F1
#
_cell.length_a   1.000
_cell.length_b   1.000
_cell.length_c   1.000
_cell.angle_alpha   90.00
_cell.angle_beta   90.00
_cell.angle_gamma   90.00
#
_symmetry.space_group_name_H-M   'P 1'
#
loop_
_entity.id
_entity.type
_entity.pdbx_description
1 polymer ?
#
loop_
_entity_poly.entity_id
_entity_poly.type
_entity_poly.pdbx_seq_one_letter_code
_entity_poly.pdbx_strand_id
1 'polypeptide(L)'
;ELKYITENRLTNASSGLDVLTGMMPGKTSQPQFTPLFSDGDCTSMSNTWRNSLDSLSYYINYWKSNFASSYELNRVFFIGGESQCLADFTIGSSNADRERSLKSLRENVLRYRNSSEEDRRNPMYWINSSAQPGVGTFFMVVPVYVANKLQALLGVEQNIRLDEFIQPGSLPVIASITDENYRPLLNSRRGGLGFSLDSLPDDKTWFGYLNGYRQLVLKKPLPPSDLNGVWSIST
;
A
#
# COMPACT_ATOMS: atom_id res chain seq x y z
N GLU A 1 -0.70 -17.98 -10.78
CA GLU A 1 0.66 -17.75 -11.31
C GLU A 1 1.74 -17.51 -10.24
N LEU A 2 1.51 -16.72 -9.19
CA LEU A 2 2.50 -16.49 -8.11
C LEU A 2 3.06 -17.77 -7.45
N LYS A 3 2.23 -18.82 -7.28
CA LYS A 3 2.64 -20.12 -6.74
C LYS A 3 3.61 -20.89 -7.66
N TYR A 4 3.50 -20.68 -8.98
CA TYR A 4 4.32 -21.39 -9.97
C TYR A 4 5.70 -20.74 -10.16
N ILE A 5 5.80 -19.42 -9.94
CA ILE A 5 7.06 -18.67 -9.97
C ILE A 5 7.92 -19.01 -8.74
N THR A 6 7.30 -19.35 -7.61
CA THR A 6 8.01 -19.72 -6.36
C THR A 6 8.61 -21.13 -6.43
N GLU A 7 7.89 -22.11 -6.97
CA GLU A 7 8.37 -23.50 -7.00
C GLU A 7 9.55 -23.72 -7.96
N ASN A 8 9.57 -23.04 -9.11
CA ASN A 8 10.61 -23.27 -10.12
C ASN A 8 11.95 -22.55 -9.85
N ARG A 9 11.99 -21.65 -8.84
CA ARG A 9 13.22 -20.94 -8.44
C ARG A 9 13.77 -21.36 -7.09
N LEU A 10 12.98 -22.00 -6.23
CA LEU A 10 13.48 -22.62 -4.99
C LEU A 10 14.38 -23.82 -5.27
N THR A 11 14.17 -24.55 -6.37
CA THR A 11 15.03 -25.67 -6.81
C THR A 11 16.38 -25.21 -7.36
N ASN A 12 16.47 -23.98 -7.87
CA ASN A 12 17.72 -23.37 -8.34
C ASN A 12 18.42 -22.51 -7.26
N ALA A 13 17.86 -22.41 -6.05
CA ALA A 13 18.43 -21.69 -4.92
C ALA A 13 19.47 -22.52 -4.14
N SER A 14 20.22 -23.40 -4.82
CA SER A 14 21.40 -24.06 -4.26
C SER A 14 22.57 -23.09 -4.01
N SER A 15 22.38 -21.78 -4.27
CA SER A 15 23.26 -20.68 -3.84
C SER A 15 22.79 -19.98 -2.55
N GLY A 16 21.91 -20.60 -1.75
CA GLY A 16 21.45 -20.08 -0.46
C GLY A 16 22.56 -19.87 0.60
N LEU A 17 23.79 -20.30 0.33
CA LEU A 17 24.94 -20.02 1.21
C LEU A 17 25.44 -18.57 1.09
N ASP A 18 25.32 -17.93 -0.08
CA ASP A 18 25.79 -16.54 -0.28
C ASP A 18 24.85 -15.48 0.34
N VAL A 19 23.59 -15.86 0.56
CA VAL A 19 22.60 -15.05 1.29
C VAL A 19 22.89 -15.04 2.80
N LEU A 20 23.54 -16.07 3.32
CA LEU A 20 23.93 -16.19 4.73
C LEU A 20 25.31 -15.57 5.02
N THR A 21 26.19 -15.43 4.02
CA THR A 21 27.55 -14.88 4.16
C THR A 21 27.65 -13.38 3.87
N GLY A 22 26.55 -12.70 3.52
CA GLY A 22 26.47 -11.24 3.52
C GLY A 22 27.34 -10.53 2.48
N MET A 23 27.70 -11.21 1.38
CA MET A 23 28.68 -10.68 0.42
C MET A 23 28.13 -10.65 -1.00
N MET A 24 27.26 -9.68 -1.27
CA MET A 24 26.93 -9.24 -2.63
C MET A 24 27.49 -7.82 -2.85
N PRO A 25 28.29 -7.56 -3.90
CA PRO A 25 28.87 -6.26 -4.15
C PRO A 25 27.81 -5.34 -4.78
N GLY A 26 27.13 -4.56 -3.95
CA GLY A 26 26.22 -3.50 -4.38
C GLY A 26 26.04 -2.48 -3.27
N LYS A 27 25.96 -1.19 -3.60
CA LYS A 27 25.73 -0.12 -2.61
C LYS A 27 24.34 -0.33 -1.99
N THR A 28 24.27 -0.91 -0.80
CA THR A 28 23.04 -0.95 -0.02
C THR A 28 22.76 0.44 0.53
N SER A 29 21.65 1.05 0.11
CA SER A 29 21.18 2.28 0.73
C SER A 29 20.69 1.96 2.14
N GLN A 30 21.39 2.48 3.15
CA GLN A 30 20.89 2.44 4.53
C GLN A 30 19.58 3.22 4.62
N PRO A 31 18.64 2.80 5.49
CA PRO A 31 17.42 3.54 5.70
C PRO A 31 17.70 4.95 6.20
N GLN A 32 16.93 5.91 5.72
CA GLN A 32 16.97 7.28 6.21
C GLN A 32 16.09 7.39 7.45
N PHE A 33 16.63 7.91 8.55
CA PHE A 33 15.89 8.10 9.80
C PHE A 33 15.37 9.53 9.88
N THR A 34 14.06 9.71 10.06
CA THR A 34 13.42 11.02 10.23
C THR A 34 12.35 10.95 11.31
N PRO A 35 12.23 11.93 12.21
CA PRO A 35 11.15 11.93 13.18
C PRO A 35 9.79 12.08 12.48
N LEU A 36 8.84 11.20 12.77
CA LEU A 36 7.49 11.29 12.19
C LEU A 36 6.70 12.45 12.80
N PHE A 37 6.86 12.65 14.11
CA PHE A 37 6.31 13.75 14.90
C PHE A 37 7.45 14.55 15.55
N SER A 38 7.16 15.76 16.03
CA SER A 38 8.18 16.67 16.58
C SER A 38 8.93 16.12 17.80
N ASP A 39 8.33 15.18 18.53
CA ASP A 39 8.84 14.51 19.73
C ASP A 39 9.51 13.15 19.44
N GLY A 40 9.66 12.76 18.17
CA GLY A 40 10.26 11.48 17.79
C GLY A 40 11.76 11.39 18.09
N ASP A 41 12.19 10.31 18.74
CA ASP A 41 13.60 10.02 19.05
C ASP A 41 14.20 9.00 18.08
N CYS A 42 14.81 9.49 17.00
CA CYS A 42 15.48 8.64 16.02
C CYS A 42 16.81 8.04 16.48
N THR A 43 17.40 8.55 17.57
CA THR A 43 18.67 8.03 18.07
C THR A 43 18.49 6.68 18.75
N SER A 44 17.44 6.54 19.56
CA SER A 44 17.05 5.28 20.20
C SER A 44 16.73 4.17 19.19
N MET A 45 16.08 4.51 18.08
CA MET A 45 15.77 3.56 17.02
C MET A 45 17.02 3.03 16.31
N SER A 46 17.97 3.91 16.00
CA SER A 46 19.25 3.54 15.40
C SER A 46 20.04 2.59 16.31
N ASN A 47 20.03 2.78 17.63
CA ASN A 47 20.78 1.90 18.52
C ASN A 47 20.13 0.51 18.69
N THR A 48 18.79 0.46 18.75
CA THR A 48 18.07 -0.78 19.06
C THR A 48 17.85 -1.66 17.83
N TRP A 49 17.53 -1.06 16.68
CA TRP A 49 17.02 -1.79 15.51
C TRP A 49 17.97 -1.81 14.32
N ARG A 50 19.13 -1.15 14.38
CA ARG A 50 20.02 -0.97 13.22
C ARG A 50 20.37 -2.26 12.50
N ASN A 51 20.81 -3.30 13.21
CA ASN A 51 21.18 -4.57 12.55
C ASN A 51 19.98 -5.21 11.81
N SER A 52 18.79 -5.15 12.41
CA SER A 52 17.56 -5.69 11.81
C SER A 52 17.09 -4.85 10.62
N LEU A 53 17.17 -3.52 10.71
CA LEU A 53 16.82 -2.61 9.62
C LEU A 53 17.83 -2.68 8.48
N ASP A 54 19.13 -2.86 8.78
CA ASP A 54 20.16 -3.11 7.76
C ASP A 54 19.84 -4.42 7.03
N SER A 55 19.56 -5.51 7.76
CA SER A 55 19.13 -6.79 7.19
C SER A 55 17.88 -6.64 6.30
N LEU A 56 16.87 -5.91 6.77
CA LEU A 56 15.67 -5.62 6.00
C LEU A 56 15.98 -4.81 4.73
N SER A 57 16.90 -3.85 4.80
CA SER A 57 17.35 -3.08 3.62
C SER A 57 17.98 -4.00 2.57
N TYR A 58 18.79 -4.99 2.97
CA TYR A 58 19.33 -5.99 2.04
C TYR A 58 18.20 -6.74 1.32
N TYR A 59 17.22 -7.25 2.07
CA TYR A 59 16.08 -7.97 1.48
C TYR A 59 15.28 -7.09 0.51
N ILE A 60 14.95 -5.86 0.91
CA ILE A 60 14.19 -4.93 0.07
C ILE A 60 14.91 -4.65 -1.25
N ASN A 61 16.23 -4.41 -1.20
CA ASN A 61 17.04 -4.16 -2.39
C ASN A 61 17.16 -5.40 -3.29
N TYR A 62 17.26 -6.59 -2.69
CA TYR A 62 17.22 -7.85 -3.44
C TYR A 62 15.87 -8.01 -4.16
N TRP A 63 14.75 -7.81 -3.46
CA TRP A 63 13.41 -7.88 -4.05
C TRP A 63 13.23 -6.88 -5.20
N LYS A 64 13.66 -5.64 -4.98
CA LYS A 64 13.64 -4.58 -5.99
C LYS A 64 14.38 -4.99 -7.26
N SER A 65 15.61 -5.47 -7.12
CA SER A 65 16.48 -5.80 -8.26
C SER A 65 16.05 -7.04 -9.04
N ASN A 66 15.34 -7.98 -8.40
CA ASN A 66 15.03 -9.28 -8.99
C ASN A 66 13.56 -9.46 -9.40
N PHE A 67 12.62 -8.70 -8.82
CA PHE A 67 11.18 -8.98 -8.97
C PHE A 67 10.29 -7.76 -9.24
N ALA A 68 10.75 -6.52 -9.02
CA ALA A 68 9.86 -5.34 -9.02
C ALA A 68 9.52 -4.74 -10.40
N SER A 69 9.73 -5.45 -11.51
CA SER A 69 9.64 -4.87 -12.87
C SER A 69 8.21 -4.59 -13.39
N SER A 70 7.15 -4.99 -12.68
CA SER A 70 5.77 -4.84 -13.15
C SER A 70 4.88 -3.98 -12.25
N TYR A 71 5.19 -3.90 -10.96
CA TYR A 71 4.49 -3.07 -9.98
C TYR A 71 5.55 -2.35 -9.14
N GLU A 72 5.70 -1.05 -9.37
CA GLU A 72 6.74 -0.26 -8.72
C GLU A 72 6.37 -0.04 -7.25
N LEU A 73 6.92 -0.88 -6.37
CA LEU A 73 7.04 -0.55 -4.95
C LEU A 73 7.80 0.77 -4.86
N ASN A 74 7.12 1.83 -4.43
CA ASN A 74 7.74 3.15 -4.34
C ASN A 74 8.58 3.28 -3.08
N ARG A 75 8.02 2.78 -1.98
CA ARG A 75 8.57 3.00 -0.65
C ARG A 75 8.18 1.88 0.29
N VAL A 76 9.15 1.46 1.10
CA VAL A 76 8.92 0.66 2.29
C VAL A 76 9.39 1.51 3.46
N PHE A 77 8.65 1.50 4.55
CA PHE A 77 9.00 2.29 5.73
C PHE A 77 8.68 1.55 7.02
N PHE A 78 9.40 1.90 8.08
CA PHE A 78 9.25 1.32 9.40
C PHE A 78 9.13 2.46 10.42
N ILE A 79 8.12 2.41 11.28
CA ILE A 79 7.90 3.39 12.34
C ILE A 79 8.09 2.68 13.67
N GLY A 80 9.07 3.12 14.47
CA GLY A 80 9.24 2.57 15.82
C GLY A 80 8.06 2.94 16.71
N GLY A 81 7.54 1.96 17.46
CA GLY A 81 6.34 2.12 18.28
C GLY A 81 6.50 3.17 19.37
N GLU A 82 7.62 3.12 20.10
CA GLU A 82 7.93 4.08 21.18
C GLU A 82 8.69 5.30 20.65
N SER A 83 9.68 5.08 19.76
CA SER A 83 10.53 6.15 19.26
C SER A 83 9.83 7.11 18.30
N GLN A 84 8.73 6.66 17.68
CA GLN A 84 8.00 7.40 16.64
C GLN A 84 8.92 7.88 15.48
N CYS A 85 10.06 7.22 15.33
CA CYS A 85 11.00 7.51 14.26
C CYS A 85 10.64 6.69 13.03
N LEU A 86 10.70 7.34 11.87
CA LEU A 86 10.49 6.75 10.56
C LEU A 86 11.85 6.35 9.97
N ALA A 87 12.05 5.06 9.74
CA ALA A 87 13.09 4.53 8.86
C ALA A 87 12.50 4.36 7.47
N ASP A 88 13.10 5.04 6.50
CA ASP A 88 12.66 5.07 5.11
C ASP A 88 13.63 4.28 4.22
N PHE A 89 13.12 3.27 3.53
CA PHE A 89 13.89 2.39 2.64
C PHE A 89 13.71 2.76 1.15
N THR A 90 13.50 4.05 0.85
CA THR A 90 13.23 4.61 -0.48
C THR A 90 13.66 3.73 -1.66
N ILE A 91 12.67 3.16 -2.36
CA ILE A 91 12.87 2.18 -3.44
C ILE A 91 12.76 2.88 -4.80
N GLY A 92 11.85 3.84 -4.95
CA GLY A 92 11.59 4.59 -6.18
C GLY A 92 12.20 6.00 -6.23
N SER A 93 12.03 6.68 -7.36
CA SER A 93 12.56 8.04 -7.62
C SER A 93 11.54 9.17 -7.37
N SER A 94 10.32 8.87 -6.91
CA SER A 94 9.23 9.84 -6.83
C SER A 94 9.32 10.73 -5.59
N ASN A 95 10.08 11.82 -5.69
CA ASN A 95 10.17 12.85 -4.65
C ASN A 95 9.02 13.89 -4.70
N ALA A 96 8.21 13.91 -5.77
CA ALA A 96 7.29 15.02 -6.06
C ALA A 96 6.15 15.19 -5.02
N ASP A 97 5.77 14.12 -4.31
CA ASP A 97 4.65 14.14 -3.35
C ASP A 97 5.05 13.70 -1.93
N ARG A 98 6.34 13.77 -1.58
CA ARG A 98 6.84 13.24 -0.29
C ARG A 98 6.21 13.92 0.92
N GLU A 99 6.05 15.25 0.91
CA GLU A 99 5.44 15.97 2.05
C GLU A 99 3.96 15.63 2.20
N ARG A 100 3.22 15.53 1.09
CA ARG A 100 1.81 15.11 1.09
C ARG A 100 1.66 13.69 1.64
N SER A 101 2.55 12.79 1.23
CA SER A 101 2.59 11.40 1.69
C SER A 101 2.92 11.32 3.19
N LEU A 102 3.91 12.08 3.66
CA LEU A 102 4.24 12.17 5.09
C LEU A 102 3.11 12.77 5.92
N LYS A 103 2.41 13.80 5.42
CA LYS A 103 1.24 14.37 6.09
C LYS A 103 0.13 13.33 6.24
N SER A 104 -0.22 12.65 5.14
CA SER A 104 -1.22 11.57 5.17
C SER A 104 -0.82 10.43 6.10
N LEU A 105 0.47 10.05 6.10
CA LEU A 105 0.99 9.02 7.01
C LEU A 105 0.84 9.44 8.48
N ARG A 106 1.21 10.67 8.84
CA ARG A 106 1.04 11.21 10.20
C ARG A 106 -0.42 11.15 10.65
N GLU A 107 -1.34 11.59 9.79
CA GLU A 107 -2.79 11.59 10.09
C GLU A 107 -3.31 10.16 10.34
N ASN A 108 -2.95 9.19 9.50
CA ASN A 108 -3.38 7.80 9.66
C ASN A 108 -2.74 7.12 10.87
N VAL A 109 -1.46 7.37 11.14
CA VAL A 109 -0.78 6.85 12.35
C VAL A 109 -1.42 7.42 13.63
N LEU A 110 -1.80 8.70 13.63
CA LEU A 110 -2.54 9.30 14.75
C LEU A 110 -3.92 8.65 14.93
N ARG A 111 -4.67 8.43 13.84
CA ARG A 111 -5.97 7.74 13.89
C ARG A 111 -5.85 6.34 14.48
N TYR A 112 -4.85 5.57 14.04
CA TYR A 112 -4.56 4.24 14.59
C TYR A 112 -4.18 4.26 16.07
N ARG A 113 -3.37 5.23 16.51
CA ARG A 113 -3.02 5.33 17.93
C ARG A 113 -4.24 5.62 18.81
N ASN A 114 -5.22 6.33 18.26
CA ASN A 114 -6.45 6.71 18.94
C ASN A 114 -7.60 5.71 18.74
N SER A 115 -7.41 4.64 17.96
CA SER A 115 -8.45 3.63 17.72
C SER A 115 -8.52 2.61 18.85
N SER A 116 -9.53 1.73 18.81
CA SER A 116 -9.69 0.67 19.81
C SER A 116 -8.52 -0.33 19.77
N GLU A 117 -8.32 -1.07 20.87
CA GLU A 117 -7.29 -2.12 20.94
C GLU A 117 -7.54 -3.25 19.94
N GLU A 118 -8.79 -3.49 19.53
CA GLU A 118 -9.14 -4.45 18.48
C GLU A 118 -8.71 -3.93 17.10
N ASP A 119 -9.05 -2.68 16.78
CA ASP A 119 -8.66 -2.04 15.52
C ASP A 119 -7.14 -1.95 15.36
N ARG A 120 -6.42 -1.74 16.48
CA ARG A 120 -4.95 -1.65 16.49
C ARG A 120 -4.25 -2.97 16.16
N ARG A 121 -4.98 -4.09 16.13
CA ARG A 121 -4.43 -5.38 15.67
C ARG A 121 -4.56 -5.55 14.16
N ASN A 122 -5.43 -4.78 13.52
CA ASN A 122 -5.70 -4.89 12.10
C ASN A 122 -4.71 -4.04 11.28
N PRO A 123 -4.37 -4.45 10.05
CA PRO A 123 -3.65 -3.60 9.13
C PRO A 123 -4.47 -2.37 8.73
N MET A 124 -3.79 -1.27 8.46
CA MET A 124 -4.38 -0.07 7.90
C MET A 124 -4.22 -0.05 6.38
N TYR A 125 -5.28 0.39 5.70
CA TYR A 125 -5.30 0.56 4.24
C TYR A 125 -5.88 1.93 3.90
N TRP A 126 -5.23 2.67 3.01
CA TRP A 126 -5.81 3.90 2.47
C TRP A 126 -5.24 4.23 1.09
N ILE A 127 -5.93 5.13 0.39
CA ILE A 127 -5.53 5.63 -0.93
C ILE A 127 -5.49 7.16 -0.90
N ASN A 128 -4.42 7.73 -1.44
CA ASN A 128 -4.35 9.13 -1.79
C ASN A 128 -4.49 9.31 -3.30
N SER A 129 -5.46 10.11 -3.73
CA SER A 129 -5.64 10.45 -5.15
C SER A 129 -4.58 11.45 -5.61
N SER A 130 -4.08 11.27 -6.83
CA SER A 130 -3.20 12.25 -7.48
C SER A 130 -4.01 13.31 -8.24
N ALA A 131 -3.31 14.28 -8.86
CA ALA A 131 -3.94 15.25 -9.77
C ALA A 131 -4.43 14.60 -11.08
N GLN A 132 -3.89 13.44 -11.45
CA GLN A 132 -4.27 12.70 -12.64
C GLN A 132 -5.45 11.76 -12.31
N PRO A 133 -6.55 11.81 -13.09
CA PRO A 133 -7.64 10.84 -12.96
C PRO A 133 -7.12 9.41 -13.08
N GLY A 134 -7.65 8.53 -12.25
CA GLY A 134 -7.30 7.11 -12.22
C GLY A 134 -5.96 6.79 -11.58
N VAL A 135 -5.14 7.78 -11.20
CA VAL A 135 -3.82 7.55 -10.61
C VAL A 135 -3.82 7.95 -9.14
N GLY A 136 -3.29 7.09 -8.28
CA GLY A 136 -3.15 7.35 -6.85
C GLY A 136 -2.03 6.55 -6.21
N THR A 137 -1.90 6.71 -4.89
CA THR A 137 -0.94 5.98 -4.07
C THR A 137 -1.71 5.18 -3.04
N PHE A 138 -1.52 3.86 -3.06
CA PHE A 138 -2.05 2.93 -2.08
C PHE A 138 -1.04 2.73 -0.96
N PHE A 139 -1.54 2.69 0.27
CA PHE A 139 -0.77 2.47 1.48
C PHE A 139 -1.33 1.24 2.19
N MET A 140 -0.42 0.37 2.61
CA MET A 140 -0.71 -0.73 3.52
C MET A 140 0.26 -0.63 4.68
N VAL A 141 -0.25 -0.63 5.91
CA VAL A 141 0.58 -0.59 7.13
C VAL A 141 0.14 -1.69 8.09
N VAL A 142 1.08 -2.53 8.48
CA VAL A 142 0.86 -3.64 9.40
C VAL A 142 1.53 -3.37 10.74
N PRO A 143 0.84 -3.60 11.87
CA PRO A 143 1.45 -3.49 13.18
C PRO A 143 2.30 -4.73 13.51
N VAL A 144 3.47 -4.51 14.11
CA VAL A 144 4.41 -5.55 14.52
C VAL A 144 4.42 -5.66 16.04
N TYR A 145 3.98 -6.81 16.55
CA TYR A 145 3.90 -7.09 17.99
C TYR A 145 4.97 -8.08 18.43
N VAL A 146 5.59 -7.82 19.59
CA VAL A 146 6.46 -8.77 20.30
C VAL A 146 5.99 -8.82 21.74
N ALA A 147 5.74 -10.04 22.25
CA ALA A 147 5.18 -10.26 23.58
C ALA A 147 3.92 -9.41 23.86
N ASN A 148 3.01 -9.33 22.87
CA ASN A 148 1.77 -8.54 22.91
C ASN A 148 1.98 -7.02 23.11
N LYS A 149 3.21 -6.51 22.95
CA LYS A 149 3.53 -5.08 22.92
C LYS A 149 3.81 -4.65 21.47
N LEU A 150 3.17 -3.56 21.04
CA LEU A 150 3.44 -2.94 19.74
C LEU A 150 4.91 -2.47 19.72
N GLN A 151 5.71 -3.06 18.83
CA GLN A 151 7.11 -2.67 18.65
C GLN A 151 7.28 -1.68 17.51
N ALA A 152 6.47 -1.82 16.45
CA ALA A 152 6.60 -0.99 15.26
C ALA A 152 5.37 -1.06 14.36
N LEU A 153 5.35 -0.17 13.37
CA LEU A 153 4.50 -0.25 12.20
C LEU A 153 5.38 -0.44 10.96
N LEU A 154 5.08 -1.44 10.14
CA LEU A 154 5.75 -1.68 8.86
C LEU A 154 4.79 -1.30 7.74
N GLY A 155 5.22 -0.43 6.83
CA GLY A 155 4.37 0.08 5.77
C GLY A 155 4.98 -0.01 4.40
N VAL A 156 4.10 -0.08 3.40
CA VAL A 156 4.45 -0.03 1.98
C VAL A 156 3.60 0.99 1.26
N GLU A 157 4.21 1.69 0.30
CA GLU A 157 3.55 2.62 -0.60
C GLU A 157 3.72 2.13 -2.04
N GLN A 158 2.60 2.08 -2.77
CA GLN A 158 2.56 1.61 -4.15
C GLN A 158 1.75 2.56 -5.03
N ASN A 159 2.23 2.83 -6.23
CA ASN A 159 1.42 3.51 -7.23
C ASN A 159 0.31 2.58 -7.73
N ILE A 160 -0.90 3.10 -7.79
CA ILE A 160 -2.05 2.41 -8.36
C ILE A 160 -2.58 3.22 -9.54
N ARG A 161 -2.99 2.50 -10.58
CA ARG A 161 -3.64 3.07 -11.75
C ARG A 161 -4.88 2.26 -12.09
N LEU A 162 -6.02 2.94 -12.25
CA LEU A 162 -7.31 2.29 -12.48
C LEU A 162 -7.52 1.79 -13.92
N ASP A 163 -6.67 2.19 -14.86
CA ASP A 163 -6.59 1.58 -16.18
C ASP A 163 -6.21 0.10 -16.11
N GLU A 164 -5.37 -0.29 -15.15
CA GLU A 164 -5.00 -1.70 -14.89
C GLU A 164 -6.18 -2.53 -14.35
N PHE A 165 -7.23 -1.88 -13.84
CA PHE A 165 -8.45 -2.52 -13.33
C PHE A 165 -9.49 -2.73 -14.44
N ILE A 166 -9.23 -2.23 -15.64
CA ILE A 166 -10.16 -2.28 -16.77
C ILE A 166 -9.55 -3.19 -17.82
N GLN A 167 -10.26 -4.27 -18.16
CA GLN A 167 -9.85 -5.11 -19.26
C GLN A 167 -9.96 -4.33 -20.59
N PRO A 168 -8.92 -4.32 -21.44
CA PRO A 168 -9.00 -3.69 -22.75
C PRO A 168 -10.18 -4.24 -23.56
N GLY A 169 -11.03 -3.36 -24.07
CA GLY A 169 -12.24 -3.74 -24.79
C GLY A 169 -12.92 -2.53 -25.45
N SER A 170 -14.05 -2.78 -26.13
CA SER A 170 -14.82 -1.75 -26.83
C SER A 170 -15.76 -0.95 -25.93
N LEU A 171 -15.99 -1.41 -24.70
CA LEU A 171 -16.92 -0.75 -23.77
C LEU A 171 -16.18 0.32 -22.97
N PRO A 172 -16.74 1.54 -22.84
CA PRO A 172 -16.14 2.63 -22.08
C PRO A 172 -16.37 2.42 -20.57
N VAL A 173 -15.73 1.40 -20.00
CA VAL A 173 -15.84 1.07 -18.57
C VAL A 173 -15.17 2.16 -17.74
N ILE A 174 -15.87 2.61 -16.71
CA ILE A 174 -15.32 3.52 -15.69
C ILE A 174 -15.11 2.72 -14.42
N ALA A 175 -13.89 2.77 -13.88
CA ALA A 175 -13.54 2.14 -12.61
C ALA A 175 -13.42 3.21 -11.52
N SER A 176 -13.81 2.86 -10.30
CA SER A 176 -13.62 3.65 -9.09
C SER A 176 -13.24 2.74 -7.93
N ILE A 177 -12.43 3.26 -7.00
CA ILE A 177 -12.24 2.64 -5.70
C ILE A 177 -12.93 3.50 -4.66
N THR A 178 -13.67 2.86 -3.76
CA THR A 178 -14.36 3.51 -2.64
C THR A 178 -13.90 2.97 -1.30
N ASP A 179 -14.17 3.73 -0.25
CA ASP A 179 -14.07 3.24 1.13
C ASP A 179 -15.24 2.29 1.48
N GLU A 180 -15.28 1.87 2.74
CA GLU A 180 -16.32 1.02 3.34
C GLU A 180 -17.72 1.66 3.31
N ASN A 181 -17.80 2.99 3.23
CA ASN A 181 -19.02 3.78 3.20
C ASN A 181 -19.40 4.19 1.76
N TYR A 182 -18.82 3.53 0.75
CA TYR A 182 -19.00 3.81 -0.67
C TYR A 182 -18.64 5.23 -1.11
N ARG A 183 -17.81 5.94 -0.34
CA ARG A 183 -17.28 7.25 -0.76
C ARG A 183 -16.14 7.05 -1.75
N PRO A 184 -16.16 7.73 -2.90
CA PRO A 184 -15.15 7.53 -3.93
C PRO A 184 -13.79 8.10 -3.49
N LEU A 185 -12.78 7.24 -3.44
CA LEU A 185 -11.38 7.60 -3.16
C LEU A 185 -10.60 7.87 -4.45
N LEU A 186 -10.87 7.08 -5.50
CA LEU A 186 -10.21 7.19 -6.80
C LEU A 186 -11.21 6.92 -7.91
N ASN A 187 -11.09 7.63 -9.04
CA ASN A 187 -11.97 7.49 -10.21
C ASN A 187 -11.14 7.52 -11.49
N SER A 188 -11.38 6.60 -12.43
CA SER A 188 -10.65 6.56 -13.71
C SER A 188 -11.01 7.73 -14.61
N ARG A 189 -12.24 8.23 -14.51
CA ARG A 189 -12.74 9.38 -15.29
C ARG A 189 -12.64 10.69 -14.49
N ARG A 190 -12.22 11.76 -15.17
CA ARG A 190 -12.30 13.13 -14.64
C ARG A 190 -13.77 13.50 -14.37
N GLY A 191 -14.05 14.06 -13.19
CA GLY A 191 -15.43 14.39 -12.77
C GLY A 191 -16.20 13.22 -12.15
N GLY A 192 -15.56 12.06 -11.94
CA GLY A 192 -16.14 10.93 -11.23
C GLY A 192 -17.09 10.07 -12.07
N LEU A 193 -17.88 9.25 -11.37
CA LEU A 193 -18.80 8.26 -11.97
C LEU A 193 -20.02 8.90 -12.67
N GLY A 194 -20.39 10.13 -12.31
CA GLY A 194 -21.55 10.82 -12.90
C GLY A 194 -22.90 10.30 -12.42
N PHE A 195 -22.91 9.44 -11.39
CA PHE A 195 -24.08 8.99 -10.65
C PHE A 195 -23.69 8.77 -9.19
N SER A 196 -24.68 8.72 -8.28
CA SER A 196 -24.43 8.45 -6.86
C SER A 196 -24.27 6.96 -6.58
N LEU A 197 -23.29 6.63 -5.74
CA LEU A 197 -23.05 5.30 -5.21
C LEU A 197 -23.88 4.97 -3.96
N ASP A 198 -24.61 5.95 -3.40
CA ASP A 198 -25.43 5.76 -2.19
C ASP A 198 -26.56 4.74 -2.39
N SER A 199 -26.88 4.43 -3.65
CA SER A 199 -27.89 3.45 -4.05
C SER A 199 -27.34 2.03 -4.23
N LEU A 200 -26.05 1.81 -4.01
CA LEU A 200 -25.46 0.48 -4.04
C LEU A 200 -26.04 -0.38 -2.91
N PRO A 201 -26.45 -1.63 -3.20
CA PRO A 201 -26.90 -2.55 -2.16
C PRO A 201 -25.79 -2.88 -1.17
N ASP A 202 -26.16 -3.28 0.05
CA ASP A 202 -25.21 -3.61 1.12
C ASP A 202 -24.41 -4.91 0.85
N ASP A 203 -24.84 -5.73 -0.11
CA ASP A 203 -24.17 -6.97 -0.50
C ASP A 203 -22.71 -6.73 -0.90
N LYS A 204 -21.75 -7.46 -0.31
CA LYS A 204 -20.31 -7.26 -0.58
C LYS A 204 -19.97 -7.29 -2.07
N THR A 205 -20.54 -8.25 -2.80
CA THR A 205 -20.44 -8.33 -4.26
C THR A 205 -21.82 -8.10 -4.85
N TRP A 206 -21.92 -7.19 -5.80
CA TRP A 206 -23.20 -6.87 -6.44
C TRP A 206 -23.02 -6.56 -7.93
N PHE A 207 -24.00 -6.93 -8.75
CA PHE A 207 -24.04 -6.61 -10.17
C PHE A 207 -25.46 -6.28 -10.59
N GLY A 208 -25.67 -5.14 -11.25
CA GLY A 208 -26.99 -4.75 -11.70
C GLY A 208 -27.08 -3.33 -12.23
N TYR A 209 -28.32 -2.90 -12.46
CA TYR A 209 -28.60 -1.57 -12.99
C TYR A 209 -28.84 -0.56 -11.86
N LEU A 210 -28.28 0.63 -12.03
CA LEU A 210 -28.54 1.81 -11.20
C LEU A 210 -29.08 2.95 -12.06
N ASN A 211 -29.57 3.99 -11.38
CA ASN A 211 -30.03 5.24 -12.01
C ASN A 211 -31.08 5.00 -13.11
N GLY A 212 -32.06 4.13 -12.83
CA GLY A 212 -33.15 3.81 -13.77
C GLY A 212 -32.68 3.15 -15.07
N TYR A 213 -31.83 2.12 -14.97
CA TYR A 213 -31.25 1.40 -16.12
C TYR A 213 -30.33 2.23 -17.01
N ARG A 214 -29.79 3.34 -16.52
CA ARG A 214 -28.79 4.17 -17.24
C ARG A 214 -27.36 3.74 -16.98
N GLN A 215 -27.12 2.98 -15.93
CA GLN A 215 -25.79 2.54 -15.52
C GLN A 215 -25.85 1.06 -15.19
N LEU A 216 -25.04 0.25 -15.86
CA LEU A 216 -24.77 -1.13 -15.46
C LEU A 216 -23.52 -1.12 -14.59
N VAL A 217 -23.61 -1.67 -13.37
CA VAL A 217 -22.59 -1.53 -12.34
C VAL A 217 -22.21 -2.89 -11.76
N LEU A 218 -20.91 -3.11 -11.56
CA LEU A 218 -20.32 -4.21 -10.83
C LEU A 218 -19.60 -3.66 -9.61
N LYS A 219 -19.89 -4.20 -8.43
CA LYS A 219 -19.21 -3.92 -7.16
C LYS A 219 -18.53 -5.18 -6.65
N LYS A 220 -17.27 -5.08 -6.25
CA LYS A 220 -16.53 -6.16 -5.57
C LYS A 220 -15.66 -5.62 -4.44
N PRO A 221 -15.50 -6.36 -3.33
CA PRO A 221 -14.55 -6.00 -2.29
C PRO A 221 -13.11 -6.21 -2.78
N LEU A 222 -12.16 -5.47 -2.20
CA LEU A 222 -10.73 -5.57 -2.46
C LEU A 222 -10.01 -6.13 -1.22
N PRO A 223 -10.13 -7.44 -0.93
CA PRO A 223 -9.46 -8.05 0.21
C PRO A 223 -7.93 -7.95 0.06
N PRO A 224 -7.19 -7.84 1.18
CA PRO A 224 -7.66 -7.90 2.57
C PRO A 224 -8.19 -6.57 3.15
N SER A 225 -8.37 -5.53 2.34
CA SER A 225 -8.87 -4.22 2.81
C SER A 225 -10.40 -4.12 2.81
N ASP A 226 -10.92 -3.10 3.48
CA ASP A 226 -12.34 -2.71 3.45
C ASP A 226 -12.70 -1.83 2.23
N LEU A 227 -11.77 -1.69 1.29
CA LEU A 227 -11.99 -0.95 0.04
C LEU A 227 -12.85 -1.76 -0.93
N ASN A 228 -13.56 -1.04 -1.80
CA ASN A 228 -14.38 -1.65 -2.84
C ASN A 228 -13.99 -1.14 -4.22
N GLY A 229 -13.93 -2.05 -5.20
CA GLY A 229 -13.86 -1.72 -6.62
C GLY A 229 -15.26 -1.62 -7.21
N VAL A 230 -15.51 -0.54 -7.93
CA VAL A 230 -16.77 -0.29 -8.63
C VAL A 230 -16.49 -0.05 -10.11
N TRP A 231 -17.07 -0.87 -10.97
CA TRP A 231 -17.00 -0.71 -12.43
C TRP A 231 -18.38 -0.36 -12.95
N SER A 232 -18.46 0.58 -13.89
CA SER A 232 -19.71 1.04 -14.46
C SER A 232 -19.62 1.29 -15.95
N ILE A 233 -20.74 1.08 -16.64
CA ILE A 233 -20.91 1.35 -18.06
C ILE A 233 -22.24 2.10 -18.23
N SER A 234 -22.23 3.17 -19.00
CA SER A 234 -23.47 3.86 -19.39
C SER A 234 -24.23 3.01 -20.41
N THR A 235 -25.52 2.84 -20.17
CA THR A 235 -26.44 2.10 -21.04
C THR A 235 -27.45 3.01 -21.72
#